data_AF-A0AAP5M990-F1
#
_entry.id   AF-A0AAP5M990-F1
#
_cell.length_a   1.000
_cell.length_b   1.000
_cell.length_c   1.000
_cell.angle_alpha   90.00
_cell.angle_beta   90.00
_cell.angle_gamma   90.00
#
_symmetry.space_group_name_H-M   'P 1'
#
loop_
_entity.id
_entity.type
_entity.pdbx_description
1 polymer ?
#
loop_
_entity_poly.entity_id
_entity_poly.type
_entity_poly.pdbx_seq_one_letter_code
_entity_poly.pdbx_strand_id
1 'polypeptide(L)'
;MVDSLKESLKVVTPYLNHNLVSPKAISRINEIANFLPAMPVVSDVLLECHLNGNDPRVDISTGFHDGDVIVKHRSVIENLCQDTFTTDVWLRIINFCTHWIESKSFLQSSLNSCWLEFDADSTLNTIPVPSFFIGTKIIKEKNDNLYNHEKTIEDILDLLLNNNLSKRLKYNVFSCFNLLPKGGKIANIGIMFPRESERNTVRLCMGGLTGDQIVKYLHDINWIGSISEIQAMIADLSNIVDVIHLNFAIGDGVLPKIGLECQVKTQNLIQTKWNTILDYLVSQQLCNPEQQSSLLDWIGYSYENSNQDFWPNDLVKVSGFLAPSFRSVFWREINHVKLVYQPHQPVEAKVYLRFDHCWLSPTTLIAMMEHN
;
A
#
# COMPACT_ATOMS: atom_id res chain seq x y z
N MET A 1 -19.02 -10.31 -12.81
CA MET A 1 -19.02 -10.83 -11.44
C MET A 1 -18.43 -9.71 -10.62
N VAL A 2 -19.20 -9.05 -9.76
CA VAL A 2 -18.59 -7.96 -9.00
C VAL A 2 -19.01 -8.01 -7.54
N ASP A 3 -18.14 -8.65 -6.78
CA ASP A 3 -17.95 -8.34 -5.38
C ASP A 3 -17.27 -6.96 -5.32
N SER A 4 -18.00 -5.98 -4.77
CA SER A 4 -17.46 -4.65 -4.52
C SER A 4 -16.59 -4.68 -3.26
N LEU A 5 -15.67 -3.71 -3.13
CA LEU A 5 -14.88 -3.53 -1.90
C LEU A 5 -15.77 -3.52 -0.64
N LYS A 6 -16.95 -2.91 -0.74
CA LYS A 6 -17.93 -2.85 0.35
C LYS A 6 -18.37 -4.24 0.81
N GLU A 7 -18.69 -5.13 -0.13
CA GLU A 7 -19.13 -6.49 0.20
C GLU A 7 -17.97 -7.29 0.83
N SER A 8 -16.75 -7.14 0.31
CA SER A 8 -15.56 -7.74 0.91
C SER A 8 -15.28 -7.22 2.33
N LEU A 9 -15.45 -5.91 2.57
CA LEU A 9 -15.28 -5.30 3.89
C LEU A 9 -16.26 -5.87 4.92
N LYS A 10 -17.50 -6.19 4.55
CA LYS A 10 -18.47 -6.82 5.48
C LYS A 10 -17.96 -8.14 6.05
N VAL A 11 -17.21 -8.91 5.26
CA VAL A 11 -16.67 -10.21 5.67
C VAL A 11 -15.54 -10.07 6.69
N VAL A 12 -14.70 -9.03 6.54
CA VAL A 12 -13.47 -8.90 7.34
C VAL A 12 -13.60 -7.93 8.52
N THR A 13 -14.52 -6.96 8.45
CA THR A 13 -14.75 -5.96 9.51
C THR A 13 -15.08 -6.58 10.88
N PRO A 14 -15.82 -7.70 11.01
CA PRO A 14 -16.04 -8.34 12.31
C PRO A 14 -14.77 -8.75 13.05
N TYR A 15 -13.65 -8.88 12.35
CA TYR A 15 -12.35 -9.24 12.90
C TYR A 15 -11.43 -8.02 13.14
N LEU A 16 -11.88 -6.80 12.81
CA LEU A 16 -11.17 -5.57 13.16
C LEU A 16 -11.57 -5.17 14.59
N ASN A 17 -10.63 -5.34 15.52
CA ASN A 17 -10.86 -4.98 16.92
C ASN A 17 -10.99 -3.45 17.10
N HIS A 18 -11.89 -3.03 17.99
CA HIS A 18 -12.13 -1.61 18.30
C HIS A 18 -10.93 -0.90 18.95
N ASN A 19 -10.00 -1.66 19.55
CA ASN A 19 -8.73 -1.13 20.07
C ASN A 19 -7.79 -0.69 18.94
N LEU A 20 -7.95 -1.23 17.74
CA LEU A 20 -7.18 -0.88 16.56
C LEU A 20 -7.90 0.14 15.68
N VAL A 21 -9.21 -0.04 15.49
CA VAL A 21 -10.01 0.76 14.56
C VAL A 21 -11.31 1.19 15.22
N SER A 22 -11.57 2.50 15.32
CA SER A 22 -12.84 2.96 15.89
C SER A 22 -14.03 2.60 14.98
N PRO A 23 -15.25 2.46 15.54
CA PRO A 23 -16.47 2.32 14.75
C PRO A 23 -16.67 3.47 13.73
N LYS A 24 -16.20 4.68 14.08
CA LYS A 24 -16.21 5.83 13.18
C LYS A 24 -15.28 5.63 11.98
N ALA A 25 -14.06 5.13 12.20
CA ALA A 25 -13.13 4.81 11.13
C ALA A 25 -13.69 3.69 10.23
N ILE A 26 -14.31 2.65 10.82
CA ILE A 26 -15.03 1.60 10.07
C ILE A 26 -16.13 2.20 9.18
N SER A 27 -16.94 3.13 9.71
CA SER A 27 -17.97 3.81 8.90
C SER A 27 -17.36 4.53 7.70
N ARG A 28 -16.25 5.25 7.90
CA ARG A 28 -15.59 6.01 6.84
C ARG A 28 -14.99 5.14 5.74
N ILE A 29 -14.32 4.03 6.09
CA ILE A 29 -13.81 3.10 5.06
C ILE A 29 -14.96 2.43 4.29
N ASN A 30 -16.10 2.19 4.95
CA ASN A 30 -17.31 1.71 4.26
C ASN A 30 -17.92 2.77 3.34
N GLU A 31 -17.89 4.05 3.72
CA GLU A 31 -18.28 5.17 2.87
C GLU A 31 -17.37 5.25 1.63
N ILE A 32 -16.05 5.20 1.79
CA ILE A 32 -15.10 5.16 0.66
C ILE A 32 -15.43 3.97 -0.26
N ALA A 33 -15.60 2.78 0.31
CA ALA A 33 -15.91 1.58 -0.45
C ALA A 33 -17.26 1.64 -1.19
N ASN A 34 -18.21 2.48 -0.76
CA ASN A 34 -19.45 2.74 -1.49
C ASN A 34 -19.24 3.63 -2.72
N PHE A 35 -18.24 4.52 -2.70
CA PHE A 35 -17.95 5.45 -3.79
C PHE A 35 -17.04 4.87 -4.86
N LEU A 36 -16.22 3.87 -4.50
CA LEU A 36 -15.51 3.13 -5.52
C LEU A 36 -16.56 2.47 -6.40
N PRO A 37 -16.37 2.50 -7.74
CA PRO A 37 -17.23 1.74 -8.65
C PRO A 37 -17.36 0.31 -8.12
N ALA A 38 -18.33 -0.44 -8.62
CA ALA A 38 -18.33 -1.89 -8.50
C ALA A 38 -17.12 -2.46 -9.29
N MET A 39 -15.91 -2.03 -8.92
CA MET A 39 -14.63 -2.58 -9.30
C MET A 39 -14.60 -3.93 -8.62
N PRO A 40 -14.35 -5.01 -9.37
CA PRO A 40 -14.19 -6.33 -8.79
C PRO A 40 -12.96 -6.26 -7.87
N VAL A 41 -13.19 -6.08 -6.57
CA VAL A 41 -12.09 -6.11 -5.60
C VAL A 41 -11.93 -7.56 -5.20
N VAL A 42 -11.10 -8.24 -5.99
CA VAL A 42 -10.69 -9.63 -5.76
C VAL A 42 -9.16 -9.73 -5.69
N SER A 43 -8.47 -8.60 -5.50
CA SER A 43 -7.03 -8.64 -5.25
C SER A 43 -6.58 -7.46 -4.38
N ASP A 44 -5.95 -7.75 -3.26
CA ASP A 44 -5.11 -6.87 -2.45
C ASP A 44 -5.74 -5.58 -1.90
N VAL A 45 -6.35 -5.68 -0.71
CA VAL A 45 -6.75 -4.52 0.10
C VAL A 45 -5.82 -4.37 1.29
N LEU A 46 -5.42 -3.12 1.58
CA LEU A 46 -4.69 -2.75 2.79
C LEU A 46 -5.50 -1.79 3.65
N LEU A 47 -5.47 -2.00 4.97
CA LEU A 47 -5.97 -1.07 5.97
C LEU A 47 -4.77 -0.54 6.76
N GLU A 48 -4.44 0.74 6.58
CA GLU A 48 -3.33 1.41 7.26
C GLU A 48 -3.82 1.92 8.62
N CYS A 49 -3.53 1.17 9.69
CA CYS A 49 -3.94 1.53 11.05
C CYS A 49 -2.83 2.30 11.76
N HIS A 50 -3.16 3.49 12.27
CA HIS A 50 -2.25 4.27 13.11
C HIS A 50 -2.20 3.73 14.54
N LEU A 51 -1.01 3.49 15.07
CA LEU A 51 -0.81 2.96 16.42
C LEU A 51 -0.57 4.07 17.45
N ASN A 52 -0.94 3.78 18.70
CA ASN A 52 -0.75 4.64 19.87
C ASN A 52 -1.20 6.13 19.72
N GLY A 53 -2.16 6.39 18.84
CA GLY A 53 -2.78 7.71 18.66
C GLY A 53 -4.08 7.87 19.45
N ASN A 54 -4.40 9.10 19.87
CA ASN A 54 -5.67 9.41 20.54
C ASN A 54 -6.90 9.27 19.62
N ASP A 55 -6.69 9.24 18.31
CA ASP A 55 -7.73 9.03 17.29
C ASP A 55 -7.28 7.85 16.40
N PRO A 56 -7.83 6.63 16.60
CA PRO A 56 -7.51 5.48 15.76
C PRO A 56 -8.06 5.71 14.35
N ARG A 57 -7.18 6.23 13.50
CA ARG A 57 -7.40 6.45 12.06
C ARG A 57 -7.02 5.21 11.28
N VAL A 58 -7.80 4.94 10.24
CA VAL A 58 -7.54 3.88 9.26
C VAL A 58 -7.71 4.43 7.88
N ASP A 59 -6.64 4.41 7.09
CA ASP A 59 -6.72 4.68 5.66
C ASP A 59 -6.89 3.34 4.92
N ILE A 60 -7.46 3.38 3.71
CA ILE A 60 -7.74 2.18 2.91
C ILE A 60 -7.07 2.27 1.56
N SER A 61 -6.40 1.18 1.16
CA SER A 61 -5.76 1.08 -0.14
C SER A 61 -6.22 -0.18 -0.87
N THR A 62 -6.38 -0.10 -2.19
CA THR A 62 -6.71 -1.24 -3.06
C THR A 62 -5.70 -1.32 -4.20
N GLY A 63 -5.18 -2.52 -4.43
CA GLY A 63 -4.19 -2.83 -5.45
C GLY A 63 -4.81 -3.44 -6.71
N PHE A 64 -4.17 -3.20 -7.84
CA PHE A 64 -4.52 -3.80 -9.13
C PHE A 64 -3.25 -4.26 -9.84
N HIS A 65 -3.27 -5.44 -10.46
CA HIS A 65 -2.11 -5.95 -11.20
C HIS A 65 -2.00 -5.40 -12.63
N ASP A 66 -3.07 -4.80 -13.14
CA ASP A 66 -3.12 -4.09 -14.41
C ASP A 66 -4.01 -2.85 -14.31
N GLY A 67 -3.92 -1.95 -15.30
CA GLY A 67 -4.74 -0.75 -15.37
C GLY A 67 -6.13 -0.99 -15.98
N ASP A 68 -6.43 -2.20 -16.44
CA ASP A 68 -7.64 -2.50 -17.22
C ASP A 68 -8.90 -2.36 -16.37
N VAL A 69 -8.82 -2.73 -15.08
CA VAL A 69 -9.91 -2.54 -14.12
C VAL A 69 -10.32 -1.07 -14.03
N ILE A 70 -9.36 -0.15 -13.93
CA ILE A 70 -9.63 1.29 -13.83
C ILE A 70 -10.23 1.81 -15.15
N VAL A 71 -9.65 1.42 -16.29
CA VAL A 71 -10.11 1.87 -17.62
C VAL A 71 -11.54 1.41 -17.91
N LYS A 72 -11.88 0.15 -17.59
CA LYS A 72 -13.23 -0.40 -17.77
C LYS A 72 -14.31 0.34 -16.98
N HIS A 73 -13.95 0.99 -15.87
CA HIS A 73 -14.87 1.74 -15.01
C HIS A 73 -14.86 3.25 -15.28
N ARG A 74 -14.20 3.71 -16.36
CA ARG A 74 -14.10 5.13 -16.73
C ARG A 74 -15.43 5.89 -16.64
N SER A 75 -16.49 5.38 -17.28
CA SER A 75 -17.78 6.07 -17.33
C SER A 75 -18.42 6.22 -15.94
N VAL A 76 -18.24 5.24 -15.05
CA VAL A 76 -18.74 5.30 -13.67
C VAL A 76 -17.95 6.35 -12.88
N ILE A 77 -16.63 6.35 -13.00
CA ILE A 77 -15.76 7.31 -12.32
C ILE A 77 -16.07 8.74 -12.77
N GLU A 78 -16.16 8.99 -14.09
CA GLU A 78 -16.48 10.30 -14.66
C GLU A 78 -17.84 10.82 -14.17
N ASN A 79 -18.85 9.96 -14.04
CA ASN A 79 -20.18 10.33 -13.53
C ASN A 79 -20.21 10.65 -12.03
N LEU A 80 -19.28 10.09 -11.23
CA LEU A 80 -19.22 10.30 -9.78
C LEU A 80 -18.39 11.54 -9.40
N CYS A 81 -17.57 12.05 -10.30
CA CYS A 81 -16.82 13.28 -10.11
C CYS A 81 -17.79 14.48 -10.17
N GLN A 82 -17.79 15.33 -9.14
CA GLN A 82 -18.69 16.48 -9.05
C GLN A 82 -17.97 17.84 -9.15
N ASP A 83 -16.66 17.86 -8.93
CA ASP A 83 -15.84 19.07 -9.02
C ASP A 83 -14.67 18.90 -10.00
N THR A 84 -14.14 20.03 -10.48
CA THR A 84 -13.05 20.06 -11.48
C THR A 84 -11.78 19.38 -10.99
N PHE A 85 -11.41 19.56 -9.72
CA PHE A 85 -10.16 18.99 -9.20
C PHE A 85 -10.24 17.46 -9.12
N THR A 86 -11.31 16.92 -8.55
CA THR A 86 -11.56 15.48 -8.49
C THR A 86 -11.60 14.88 -9.90
N THR A 87 -12.30 15.54 -10.82
CA THR A 87 -12.37 15.14 -12.24
C THR A 87 -10.98 15.07 -12.87
N ASP A 88 -10.17 16.12 -12.68
CA ASP A 88 -8.83 16.21 -13.26
C ASP A 88 -7.90 15.09 -12.76
N VAL A 89 -7.94 14.76 -11.47
CA VAL A 89 -7.09 13.69 -10.90
C VAL A 89 -7.50 12.33 -11.45
N TRP A 90 -8.79 12.01 -11.43
CA TRP A 90 -9.27 10.73 -11.94
C TRP A 90 -9.02 10.57 -13.44
N LEU A 91 -9.18 11.62 -14.23
CA LEU A 91 -8.83 11.58 -15.65
C LEU A 91 -7.34 11.33 -15.89
N ARG A 92 -6.44 11.88 -15.06
CA ARG A 92 -4.99 11.56 -15.14
C ARG A 92 -4.72 10.09 -14.84
N ILE A 93 -5.35 9.54 -13.81
CA ILE A 93 -5.22 8.12 -13.44
C ILE A 93 -5.74 7.22 -14.57
N ILE A 94 -6.91 7.52 -15.12
CA ILE A 94 -7.50 6.78 -16.25
C ILE A 94 -6.60 6.87 -17.49
N ASN A 95 -6.10 8.06 -17.82
CA ASN A 95 -5.19 8.26 -18.95
C ASN A 95 -3.89 7.47 -18.74
N PHE A 96 -3.30 7.51 -17.55
CA PHE A 96 -2.12 6.70 -17.22
C PHE A 96 -2.41 5.20 -17.42
N CYS A 97 -3.51 4.70 -16.86
CA CYS A 97 -3.88 3.29 -16.96
C CYS A 97 -4.14 2.87 -18.42
N THR A 98 -4.73 3.76 -19.23
CA THR A 98 -4.93 3.56 -20.67
C THR A 98 -3.59 3.36 -21.38
N HIS A 99 -2.61 4.26 -21.15
CA HIS A 99 -1.26 4.12 -21.73
C HIS A 99 -0.52 2.88 -21.23
N TRP A 100 -0.74 2.48 -19.98
CA TRP A 100 -0.15 1.28 -19.41
C TRP A 100 -0.64 0.00 -20.10
N ILE A 101 -1.94 -0.11 -20.40
CA ILE A 101 -2.52 -1.32 -21.03
C ILE A 101 -2.37 -1.36 -22.56
N GLU A 102 -2.07 -0.22 -23.20
CA GLU A 102 -1.85 -0.18 -24.65
C GLU A 102 -0.66 -1.08 -25.06
N SER A 103 -0.97 -2.09 -25.88
CA SER A 103 -0.01 -3.11 -26.30
C SER A 103 1.20 -2.47 -26.98
N LYS A 104 2.42 -2.83 -26.51
CA LYS A 104 3.75 -2.38 -26.98
C LYS A 104 4.32 -1.13 -26.29
N SER A 105 3.69 -0.59 -25.24
CA SER A 105 4.34 0.45 -24.44
C SER A 105 5.48 -0.14 -23.59
N PHE A 106 6.58 0.60 -23.42
CA PHE A 106 7.66 0.21 -22.50
C PHE A 106 7.20 0.19 -21.03
N LEU A 107 6.10 0.91 -20.73
CA LEU A 107 5.44 0.90 -19.42
C LEU A 107 4.89 -0.48 -19.07
N GLN A 108 4.25 -1.18 -20.01
CA GLN A 108 3.66 -2.50 -19.74
C GLN A 108 4.68 -3.51 -19.21
N SER A 109 5.89 -3.55 -19.78
CA SER A 109 6.93 -4.47 -19.31
C SER A 109 7.53 -4.03 -17.96
N SER A 110 7.57 -2.72 -17.69
CA SER A 110 8.27 -2.12 -16.56
C SER A 110 7.44 -2.01 -15.28
N LEU A 111 6.13 -2.15 -15.39
CA LEU A 111 5.18 -2.04 -14.28
C LEU A 111 4.61 -3.41 -13.88
N ASN A 112 4.14 -3.52 -12.64
CA ASN A 112 3.52 -4.76 -12.14
C ASN A 112 2.20 -4.54 -11.38
N SER A 113 1.92 -3.32 -10.95
CA SER A 113 0.72 -3.00 -10.18
C SER A 113 0.47 -1.49 -10.12
N CYS A 114 -0.74 -1.11 -9.76
CA CYS A 114 -1.05 0.21 -9.24
C CYS A 114 -1.91 0.11 -7.97
N TRP A 115 -1.90 1.15 -7.16
CA TRP A 115 -2.63 1.23 -5.90
C TRP A 115 -3.34 2.56 -5.79
N LEU A 116 -4.61 2.51 -5.37
CA LEU A 116 -5.39 3.66 -4.95
C LEU A 116 -5.43 3.66 -3.42
N GLU A 117 -4.92 4.72 -2.79
CA GLU A 117 -4.91 4.90 -1.33
C GLU A 117 -5.78 6.10 -0.95
N PHE A 118 -6.66 5.91 0.02
CA PHE A 118 -7.65 6.91 0.43
C PHE A 118 -7.48 7.26 1.90
N ASP A 119 -7.20 8.53 2.17
CA ASP A 119 -7.21 9.10 3.52
C ASP A 119 -8.67 9.07 4.04
N ALA A 120 -8.93 8.38 5.16
CA ALA A 120 -10.28 8.24 5.72
C ALA A 120 -10.53 9.21 6.88
N ASP A 121 -10.09 10.45 6.76
CA ASP A 121 -10.21 11.49 7.79
C ASP A 121 -11.42 12.42 7.59
N SER A 122 -11.92 12.53 6.36
CA SER A 122 -12.94 13.50 5.94
C SER A 122 -14.29 12.85 5.60
N THR A 123 -15.36 13.63 5.72
CA THR A 123 -16.71 13.23 5.30
C THR A 123 -16.83 13.33 3.78
N LEU A 124 -17.43 12.34 3.14
CA LEU A 124 -17.50 12.25 1.69
C LEU A 124 -18.88 12.65 1.15
N ASN A 125 -18.88 13.56 0.18
CA ASN A 125 -20.06 13.92 -0.62
C ASN A 125 -19.91 13.50 -2.09
N THR A 126 -18.71 13.09 -2.49
CA THR A 126 -18.28 12.78 -3.86
C THR A 126 -17.33 11.58 -3.83
N ILE A 127 -16.98 11.03 -5.00
CA ILE A 127 -15.89 10.06 -5.08
C ILE A 127 -14.60 10.67 -4.50
N PRO A 128 -13.95 10.02 -3.52
CA PRO A 128 -12.75 10.57 -2.92
C PRO A 128 -11.61 10.60 -3.94
N VAL A 129 -10.74 11.60 -3.80
CA VAL A 129 -9.48 11.65 -4.56
C VAL A 129 -8.51 10.66 -3.92
N PRO A 130 -7.89 9.74 -4.68
CA PRO A 130 -6.88 8.82 -4.17
C PRO A 130 -5.49 9.45 -4.20
N SER A 131 -4.63 9.07 -3.26
CA SER A 131 -3.20 8.95 -3.55
C SER A 131 -2.99 7.78 -4.51
N PHE A 132 -2.10 7.93 -5.49
CA PHE A 132 -1.90 6.92 -6.53
C PHE A 132 -0.46 6.46 -6.57
N PHE A 133 -0.24 5.14 -6.39
CA PHE A 133 1.08 4.52 -6.41
C PHE A 133 1.21 3.51 -7.53
N ILE A 134 2.36 3.50 -8.19
CA ILE A 134 2.70 2.59 -9.27
C ILE A 134 3.79 1.65 -8.80
N GLY A 135 3.50 0.35 -8.80
CA GLY A 135 4.49 -0.69 -8.57
C GLY A 135 5.35 -0.91 -9.81
N THR A 136 6.66 -0.88 -9.62
CA THR A 136 7.63 -0.97 -10.73
C THR A 136 8.53 -2.20 -10.60
N LYS A 137 9.12 -2.59 -11.72
CA LYS A 137 10.17 -3.61 -11.82
C LYS A 137 11.57 -2.99 -11.98
N ILE A 138 11.71 -1.70 -11.67
CA ILE A 138 12.97 -0.95 -11.82
C ILE A 138 13.94 -1.39 -10.72
N ILE A 139 15.01 -2.06 -11.12
CA ILE A 139 16.11 -2.51 -10.28
C ILE A 139 17.38 -1.82 -10.79
N LYS A 140 18.35 -1.54 -9.91
CA LYS A 140 19.66 -1.01 -10.28
C LYS A 140 20.69 -2.13 -10.37
N GLU A 141 20.96 -2.61 -11.57
CA GLU A 141 22.00 -3.59 -11.87
C GLU A 141 23.28 -2.97 -12.46
N LYS A 142 24.34 -3.78 -12.57
CA LYS A 142 25.67 -3.32 -13.04
C LYS A 142 25.71 -3.01 -14.54
N ASN A 143 24.88 -3.68 -15.34
CA ASN A 143 24.82 -3.56 -16.80
C ASN A 143 23.45 -3.03 -17.26
N ASP A 144 22.73 -2.33 -16.38
CA ASP A 144 21.38 -1.90 -16.67
C ASP A 144 21.34 -0.87 -17.78
N ASN A 145 20.29 -0.94 -18.60
CA ASN A 145 19.99 0.14 -19.53
C ASN A 145 19.37 1.30 -18.74
N LEU A 146 20.23 2.09 -18.07
CA LEU A 146 19.82 3.22 -17.23
C LEU A 146 18.88 4.18 -17.96
N TYR A 147 19.10 4.40 -19.25
CA TYR A 147 18.26 5.24 -20.10
C TYR A 147 16.80 4.75 -20.11
N ASN A 148 16.59 3.43 -20.18
CA ASN A 148 15.23 2.87 -20.17
C ASN A 148 14.52 3.12 -18.83
N HIS A 149 15.21 2.94 -17.70
CA HIS A 149 14.63 3.18 -16.38
C HIS A 149 14.30 4.66 -16.16
N GLU A 150 15.22 5.56 -16.52
CA GLU A 150 14.96 7.00 -16.46
C GLU A 150 13.78 7.39 -17.36
N LYS A 151 13.69 6.81 -18.56
CA LYS A 151 12.57 7.05 -19.47
C LYS A 151 11.24 6.54 -18.91
N THR A 152 11.21 5.37 -18.28
CA THR A 152 10.00 4.88 -17.58
C THR A 152 9.57 5.83 -16.48
N ILE A 153 10.51 6.28 -15.64
CA ILE A 153 10.21 7.21 -14.54
C ILE A 153 9.67 8.53 -15.12
N GLU A 154 10.30 9.05 -16.18
CA GLU A 154 9.84 10.23 -16.90
C GLU A 154 8.40 10.07 -17.39
N ASP A 155 8.12 8.98 -18.12
CA ASP A 155 6.80 8.73 -18.70
C ASP A 155 5.71 8.58 -17.62
N ILE A 156 6.03 7.92 -16.50
CA ILE A 156 5.11 7.83 -15.35
C ILE A 156 4.79 9.23 -14.81
N LEU A 157 5.82 10.03 -14.54
CA LEU A 157 5.64 11.35 -13.94
C LEU A 157 4.95 12.33 -14.88
N ASP A 158 5.29 12.32 -16.17
CA ASP A 158 4.69 13.18 -17.17
C ASP A 158 3.19 12.87 -17.34
N LEU A 159 2.81 11.59 -17.34
CA LEU A 159 1.39 11.18 -17.40
C LEU A 159 0.63 11.59 -16.12
N LEU A 160 1.20 11.35 -14.93
CA LEU A 160 0.51 11.63 -13.66
C LEU A 160 0.45 13.12 -13.31
N LEU A 161 1.43 13.91 -13.73
CA LEU A 161 1.52 15.35 -13.50
C LEU A 161 1.08 16.18 -14.71
N ASN A 162 0.55 15.54 -15.76
CA ASN A 162 0.07 16.17 -16.99
C ASN A 162 1.13 17.10 -17.62
N ASN A 163 2.35 16.59 -17.78
CA ASN A 163 3.52 17.30 -18.31
C ASN A 163 3.91 18.58 -17.54
N ASN A 164 3.47 18.74 -16.29
CA ASN A 164 3.83 19.88 -15.43
C ASN A 164 4.99 19.56 -14.48
N LEU A 165 5.82 18.57 -14.81
CA LEU A 165 6.97 18.20 -14.00
C LEU A 165 8.00 19.33 -14.04
N SER A 166 8.27 19.97 -12.89
CA SER A 166 9.29 21.02 -12.81
C SER A 166 10.67 20.42 -13.12
N LYS A 167 11.53 21.19 -13.81
CA LYS A 167 12.91 20.76 -14.13
C LYS A 167 13.68 20.35 -12.87
N ARG A 168 13.41 21.03 -11.75
CA ARG A 168 14.04 20.76 -10.46
C ARG A 168 13.56 19.44 -9.85
N LEU A 169 12.25 19.20 -9.82
CA LEU A 169 11.70 17.94 -9.33
C LEU A 169 12.21 16.76 -10.16
N LYS A 170 12.20 16.89 -11.49
CA LYS A 170 12.77 15.91 -12.42
C LYS A 170 14.23 15.60 -12.11
N TYR A 171 15.05 16.64 -11.96
CA TYR A 171 16.46 16.50 -11.59
C TYR A 171 16.63 15.78 -10.25
N ASN A 172 15.84 16.13 -9.24
CA ASN A 172 15.93 15.53 -7.91
C ASN A 172 15.53 14.04 -7.92
N VAL A 173 14.45 13.67 -8.61
CA VAL A 173 14.03 12.27 -8.75
C VAL A 173 15.11 11.44 -9.44
N PHE A 174 15.66 11.92 -10.56
CA PHE A 174 16.74 11.19 -11.25
C PHE A 174 18.04 11.16 -10.46
N SER A 175 18.36 12.21 -9.71
CA SER A 175 19.52 12.19 -8.81
C SER A 175 19.36 11.08 -7.77
N CYS A 176 18.16 10.93 -7.18
CA CYS A 176 17.88 9.85 -6.24
C CYS A 176 18.00 8.47 -6.90
N PHE A 177 17.46 8.27 -8.10
CA PHE A 177 17.61 7.00 -8.83
C PHE A 177 19.07 6.70 -9.21
N ASN A 178 19.82 7.70 -9.63
CA ASN A 178 21.21 7.53 -10.06
C ASN A 178 22.16 7.18 -8.91
N LEU A 179 21.86 7.67 -7.72
CA LEU A 179 22.58 7.36 -6.48
C LEU A 179 22.10 6.06 -5.81
N LEU A 180 21.07 5.40 -6.34
CA LEU A 180 20.57 4.14 -5.78
C LEU A 180 21.68 3.08 -5.79
N PRO A 181 21.98 2.42 -4.66
CA PRO A 181 22.99 1.37 -4.60
C PRO A 181 22.65 0.18 -5.51
N LYS A 182 23.69 -0.54 -5.94
CA LYS A 182 23.51 -1.79 -6.70
C LYS A 182 22.64 -2.78 -5.92
N GLY A 183 21.64 -3.36 -6.60
CA GLY A 183 20.65 -4.25 -6.00
C GLY A 183 19.44 -3.53 -5.40
N GLY A 184 19.55 -2.20 -5.21
CA GLY A 184 18.41 -1.37 -4.86
C GLY A 184 17.38 -1.32 -5.99
N LYS A 185 16.12 -1.15 -5.63
CA LYS A 185 14.99 -1.05 -6.56
C LYS A 185 14.04 0.06 -6.16
N ILE A 186 13.38 0.67 -7.14
CA ILE A 186 12.22 1.52 -6.91
C ILE A 186 11.00 0.60 -6.87
N ALA A 187 10.57 0.19 -5.69
CA ALA A 187 9.41 -0.67 -5.53
C ALA A 187 8.12 0.05 -5.97
N ASN A 188 7.95 1.31 -5.54
CA ASN A 188 6.80 2.13 -5.90
C ASN A 188 7.16 3.59 -6.17
N ILE A 189 6.40 4.22 -7.07
CA ILE A 189 6.39 5.66 -7.32
C ILE A 189 4.98 6.17 -7.03
N GLY A 190 4.82 7.17 -6.18
CA GLY A 190 3.51 7.64 -5.74
C GLY A 190 3.32 9.15 -5.79
N ILE A 191 2.08 9.58 -6.02
CA ILE A 191 1.64 10.97 -5.93
C ILE A 191 0.51 11.07 -4.90
N MET A 192 0.69 11.94 -3.90
CA MET A 192 -0.27 12.17 -2.82
C MET A 192 -1.30 13.24 -3.23
N PHE A 193 -2.13 12.97 -4.24
CA PHE A 193 -3.08 13.96 -4.79
C PHE A 193 -3.97 14.67 -3.77
N PRO A 194 -4.53 13.99 -2.74
CA PRO A 194 -5.44 14.62 -1.78
C PRO A 194 -4.78 15.71 -0.93
N ARG A 195 -3.46 15.58 -0.69
CA ARG A 195 -2.71 16.41 0.25
C ARG A 195 -2.11 17.59 -0.47
N GLU A 196 -2.69 18.78 -0.32
CA GLU A 196 -2.28 20.01 -1.01
C GLU A 196 -0.78 20.28 -0.90
N SER A 197 -0.19 20.12 0.30
CA SER A 197 1.23 20.34 0.56
C SER A 197 2.16 19.33 -0.12
N GLU A 198 1.66 18.15 -0.51
CA GLU A 198 2.44 17.06 -1.10
C GLU A 198 2.07 16.78 -2.57
N ARG A 199 1.03 17.44 -3.11
CA ARG A 199 0.50 17.18 -4.46
C ARG A 199 1.52 17.37 -5.58
N ASN A 200 2.51 18.24 -5.36
CA ASN A 200 3.61 18.51 -6.30
C ASN A 200 4.91 17.81 -5.89
N THR A 201 4.81 16.71 -5.14
CA THR A 201 5.95 15.88 -4.73
C THR A 201 5.80 14.47 -5.25
N VAL A 202 6.92 13.77 -5.39
CA VAL A 202 6.97 12.36 -5.78
C VAL A 202 7.41 11.54 -4.59
N ARG A 203 6.60 10.56 -4.17
CA ARG A 203 6.99 9.57 -3.19
C ARG A 203 7.69 8.39 -3.86
N LEU A 204 8.85 8.01 -3.34
CA LEU A 204 9.53 6.80 -3.76
C LEU A 204 9.55 5.80 -2.59
N CYS A 205 9.17 4.56 -2.88
CA CYS A 205 9.41 3.41 -2.01
C CYS A 205 10.59 2.61 -2.59
N MET A 206 11.67 2.51 -1.84
CA MET A 206 12.91 1.85 -2.22
C MET A 206 13.04 0.52 -1.49
N GLY A 207 13.34 -0.55 -2.23
CA GLY A 207 13.62 -1.87 -1.65
C GLY A 207 14.99 -2.40 -2.06
N GLY A 208 15.32 -3.59 -1.56
CA GLY A 208 16.57 -4.29 -1.92
C GLY A 208 17.85 -3.70 -1.30
N LEU A 209 17.69 -2.85 -0.27
CA LEU A 209 18.80 -2.24 0.45
C LEU A 209 18.98 -2.92 1.81
N THR A 210 20.22 -3.13 2.23
CA THR A 210 20.55 -3.46 3.62
C THR A 210 20.44 -2.21 4.50
N GLY A 211 20.39 -2.39 5.83
CA GLY A 211 20.36 -1.27 6.78
C GLY A 211 21.49 -0.25 6.54
N ASP A 212 22.73 -0.73 6.40
CA ASP A 212 23.89 0.14 6.10
C ASP A 212 23.76 0.86 4.76
N GLN A 213 23.21 0.20 3.75
CA GLN A 213 22.97 0.82 2.45
C GLN A 213 21.91 1.91 2.52
N ILE A 214 20.86 1.74 3.33
CA ILE A 214 19.84 2.77 3.55
C ILE A 214 20.48 4.01 4.18
N VAL A 215 21.26 3.85 5.25
CA VAL A 215 21.94 4.96 5.95
C VAL A 215 22.88 5.71 5.00
N LYS A 216 23.73 4.97 4.27
CA LYS A 216 24.63 5.55 3.28
C LYS A 216 23.87 6.28 2.17
N TYR A 217 22.80 5.68 1.66
CA TYR A 217 22.01 6.26 0.58
C TYR A 217 21.35 7.58 1.00
N LEU A 218 20.78 7.67 2.21
CA LEU A 218 20.21 8.90 2.74
C LEU A 218 21.25 10.03 2.82
N HIS A 219 22.48 9.73 3.23
CA HIS A 219 23.57 10.67 3.21
C HIS A 219 23.91 11.11 1.77
N ASP A 220 24.05 10.17 0.84
CA ASP A 220 24.44 10.44 -0.54
C ASP A 220 23.41 11.30 -1.31
N ILE A 221 22.11 11.15 -1.02
CA ILE A 221 21.04 12.00 -1.59
C ILE A 221 20.86 13.34 -0.87
N ASN A 222 21.76 13.69 0.06
CA ASN A 222 21.70 14.90 0.88
C ASN A 222 20.38 15.03 1.68
N TRP A 223 19.88 13.92 2.23
CA TRP A 223 18.74 13.98 3.13
C TRP A 223 19.08 14.77 4.40
N ILE A 224 18.19 15.69 4.78
CA ILE A 224 18.45 16.70 5.81
C ILE A 224 18.11 16.26 7.24
N GLY A 225 17.65 15.03 7.42
CA GLY A 225 17.32 14.49 8.74
C GLY A 225 18.56 13.98 9.50
N SER A 226 18.35 13.50 10.72
CA SER A 226 19.44 12.98 11.56
C SER A 226 19.87 11.59 11.13
N ILE A 227 21.03 11.48 10.49
CA ILE A 227 21.62 10.20 10.07
C ILE A 227 21.88 9.28 11.26
N SER A 228 22.31 9.82 12.40
CA SER A 228 22.60 9.02 13.60
C SER A 228 21.34 8.42 14.22
N GLU A 229 20.24 9.16 14.29
CA GLU A 229 18.97 8.66 14.82
C GLU A 229 18.39 7.56 13.92
N ILE A 230 18.45 7.76 12.60
CA ILE A 230 18.01 6.73 11.64
C ILE A 230 18.89 5.50 11.67
N GLN A 231 20.21 5.66 11.79
CA GLN A 231 21.13 4.54 11.92
C GLN A 231 20.81 3.68 13.14
N ALA A 232 20.52 4.30 14.29
CA ALA A 232 20.12 3.58 15.49
C ALA A 232 18.81 2.81 15.27
N MET A 233 17.79 3.48 14.73
CA MET A 233 16.49 2.85 14.42
C MET A 233 16.62 1.66 13.46
N ILE A 234 17.41 1.82 12.39
CA ILE A 234 17.64 0.75 11.41
C ILE A 234 18.40 -0.42 12.03
N ALA A 235 19.37 -0.16 12.92
CA ALA A 235 20.12 -1.21 13.61
C ALA A 235 19.20 -2.07 14.47
N ASP A 236 18.29 -1.45 15.22
CA ASP A 236 17.30 -2.16 16.04
C ASP A 236 16.37 -3.01 15.16
N LEU A 237 15.81 -2.41 14.11
CA LEU A 237 14.88 -3.08 13.19
C LEU A 237 15.52 -4.24 12.43
N SER A 238 16.77 -4.08 11.95
CA SER A 238 17.44 -5.06 11.11
C SER A 238 17.65 -6.42 11.81
N ASN A 239 17.56 -6.46 13.13
CA ASN A 239 17.65 -7.70 13.91
C ASN A 239 16.34 -8.47 14.00
N ILE A 240 15.20 -7.81 13.74
CA ILE A 240 13.86 -8.35 14.01
C ILE A 240 12.97 -8.44 12.76
N VAL A 241 13.39 -7.86 11.64
CA VAL A 241 12.65 -7.89 10.35
C VAL A 241 13.48 -8.55 9.26
N ASP A 242 12.82 -9.05 8.21
CA ASP A 242 13.50 -9.63 7.05
C ASP A 242 13.91 -8.59 6.03
N VAL A 243 13.07 -7.57 5.86
CA VAL A 243 13.25 -6.54 4.83
C VAL A 243 12.78 -5.20 5.38
N ILE A 244 13.55 -4.16 5.07
CA ILE A 244 13.16 -2.76 5.28
C ILE A 244 13.05 -2.11 3.90
N HIS A 245 11.91 -1.50 3.60
CA HIS A 245 11.78 -0.57 2.48
C HIS A 245 11.82 0.88 2.98
N LEU A 246 12.58 1.73 2.29
CA LEU A 246 12.70 3.14 2.59
C LEU A 246 11.69 3.94 1.77
N ASN A 247 10.86 4.73 2.43
CA ASN A 247 9.89 5.64 1.82
C ASN A 247 10.26 7.08 2.09
N PHE A 248 10.24 7.93 1.05
CA PHE A 248 10.45 9.36 1.21
C PHE A 248 9.81 10.14 0.06
N ALA A 249 9.59 11.43 0.28
CA ALA A 249 9.03 12.34 -0.71
C ALA A 249 10.11 13.27 -1.28
N ILE A 250 9.97 13.62 -2.55
CA ILE A 250 10.87 14.49 -3.30
C ILE A 250 10.07 15.67 -3.84
N GLY A 251 10.51 16.88 -3.51
CA GLY A 251 10.03 18.13 -4.08
C GLY A 251 11.20 18.94 -4.64
N ASP A 252 11.39 20.14 -4.12
CA ASP A 252 12.58 20.98 -4.37
C ASP A 252 13.89 20.37 -3.84
N GLY A 253 13.78 19.38 -2.96
CA GLY A 253 14.81 18.46 -2.49
C GLY A 253 14.15 17.23 -1.87
N VAL A 254 14.95 16.37 -1.24
CA VAL A 254 14.42 15.24 -0.44
C VAL A 254 13.78 15.80 0.82
N LEU A 255 12.50 15.49 1.04
CA LEU A 255 11.79 15.96 2.23
C LEU A 255 12.28 15.25 3.50
N PRO A 256 12.21 15.92 4.66
CA PRO A 256 12.79 15.39 5.91
C PRO A 256 12.04 14.18 6.46
N LYS A 257 10.76 14.00 6.13
CA LYS A 257 9.96 12.86 6.58
C LYS A 257 10.30 11.60 5.80
N ILE A 258 10.63 10.52 6.50
CA ILE A 258 10.86 9.20 5.90
C ILE A 258 10.04 8.11 6.60
N GLY A 259 9.77 7.02 5.90
CA GLY A 259 9.13 5.83 6.44
C GLY A 259 10.00 4.59 6.23
N LEU A 260 10.05 3.71 7.23
CA LEU A 260 10.72 2.41 7.16
C LEU A 260 9.64 1.32 7.23
N GLU A 261 9.35 0.69 6.08
CA GLU A 261 8.38 -0.41 5.99
C GLU A 261 9.08 -1.74 6.26
N CYS A 262 8.73 -2.34 7.39
CA CYS A 262 9.28 -3.53 7.98
C CYS A 262 8.42 -4.74 7.63
N GLN A 263 9.00 -5.68 6.87
CA GLN A 263 8.33 -6.88 6.39
C GLN A 263 8.93 -8.14 7.00
N VAL A 264 8.06 -9.13 7.25
CA VAL A 264 8.42 -10.51 7.55
C VAL A 264 8.11 -11.37 6.32
N LYS A 265 9.11 -12.10 5.82
CA LYS A 265 9.01 -12.98 4.64
C LYS A 265 9.31 -14.44 4.96
N THR A 266 9.93 -14.71 6.12
CA THR A 266 10.30 -16.06 6.53
C THR A 266 9.07 -16.84 7.01
N GLN A 267 8.43 -17.59 6.10
CA GLN A 267 7.14 -18.24 6.33
C GLN A 267 7.10 -19.14 7.59
N ASN A 268 8.15 -19.93 7.84
CA ASN A 268 8.21 -20.85 8.98
C ASN A 268 8.37 -20.17 10.35
N LEU A 269 8.67 -18.87 10.40
CA LEU A 269 8.87 -18.10 11.62
C LEU A 269 7.95 -16.87 11.67
N ILE A 270 6.95 -16.79 10.79
CA ILE A 270 6.19 -15.56 10.57
C ILE A 270 5.50 -15.07 11.85
N GLN A 271 4.87 -15.96 12.60
CA GLN A 271 4.18 -15.62 13.85
C GLN A 271 5.16 -15.18 14.94
N THR A 272 6.27 -15.91 15.12
CA THR A 272 7.32 -15.55 16.09
C THR A 272 7.95 -14.20 15.77
N LYS A 273 8.20 -13.91 14.48
CA LYS A 273 8.73 -12.62 14.05
C LYS A 273 7.73 -11.49 14.24
N TRP A 274 6.45 -11.70 13.94
CA TRP A 274 5.42 -10.71 14.24
C TRP A 274 5.31 -10.42 15.73
N ASN A 275 5.32 -11.44 16.60
CA ASN A 275 5.37 -11.23 18.05
C ASN A 275 6.58 -10.38 18.45
N THR A 276 7.76 -10.71 17.93
CA THR A 276 9.00 -9.96 18.23
C THR A 276 8.91 -8.49 17.80
N ILE A 277 8.37 -8.21 16.61
CA ILE A 277 8.19 -6.84 16.12
C ILE A 277 7.18 -6.09 16.98
N LEU A 278 6.05 -6.71 17.33
CA LEU A 278 5.02 -6.06 18.13
C LEU A 278 5.47 -5.82 19.58
N ASP A 279 6.23 -6.74 20.17
CA ASP A 279 6.87 -6.57 21.48
C ASP A 279 7.84 -5.39 21.46
N TYR A 280 8.63 -5.26 20.38
CA TYR A 280 9.48 -4.10 20.17
C TYR A 280 8.66 -2.80 20.14
N LEU A 281 7.57 -2.73 19.35
CA LEU A 281 6.71 -1.54 19.30
C LEU A 281 6.12 -1.19 20.67
N VAL A 282 5.69 -2.17 21.47
CA VAL A 282 5.20 -1.95 22.83
C VAL A 282 6.31 -1.42 23.73
N SER A 283 7.52 -2.00 23.67
CA SER A 283 8.67 -1.54 24.44
C SER A 283 9.07 -0.09 24.13
N GLN A 284 8.88 0.33 22.87
CA GLN A 284 9.14 1.69 22.40
C GLN A 284 7.96 2.65 22.63
N GLN A 285 6.87 2.18 23.27
CA GLN A 285 5.64 2.96 23.45
C GLN A 285 5.06 3.46 22.12
N LEU A 286 5.22 2.69 21.06
CA LEU A 286 4.65 2.95 19.73
C LEU A 286 3.37 2.14 19.48
N CYS A 287 3.08 1.18 20.35
CA CYS A 287 1.89 0.34 20.36
C CYS A 287 1.53 0.07 21.83
N ASN A 288 0.25 -0.08 22.15
CA ASN A 288 -0.16 -0.57 23.47
C ASN A 288 -0.46 -2.08 23.45
N PRO A 289 -0.45 -2.77 24.60
CA PRO A 289 -0.69 -4.22 24.65
C PRO A 289 -2.04 -4.66 24.05
N GLU A 290 -3.09 -3.85 24.19
CA GLU A 290 -4.41 -4.13 23.62
C GLU A 290 -4.40 -4.08 22.08
N GLN A 291 -3.66 -3.13 21.50
CA GLN A 291 -3.41 -3.03 20.07
C GLN A 291 -2.57 -4.20 19.57
N GLN A 292 -1.52 -4.59 20.30
CA GLN A 292 -0.73 -5.78 19.97
C GLN A 292 -1.60 -7.04 19.89
N SER A 293 -2.40 -7.32 20.93
CA SER A 293 -3.31 -8.48 20.92
C SER A 293 -4.26 -8.41 19.73
N SER A 294 -4.84 -7.23 19.48
CA SER A 294 -5.75 -7.00 18.37
C SER A 294 -5.13 -7.27 16.99
N LEU A 295 -3.83 -6.96 16.83
CA LEU A 295 -3.10 -7.20 15.59
C LEU A 295 -2.83 -8.68 15.35
N LEU A 296 -2.58 -9.44 16.41
CA LEU A 296 -2.42 -10.89 16.32
C LEU A 296 -3.76 -11.58 16.01
N ASP A 297 -4.85 -11.11 16.62
CA ASP A 297 -6.21 -11.62 16.39
C ASP A 297 -6.73 -11.36 14.96
N TRP A 298 -6.16 -10.38 14.26
CA TRP A 298 -6.50 -10.09 12.87
C TRP A 298 -6.10 -11.20 11.90
N ILE A 299 -4.98 -11.89 12.17
CA ILE A 299 -4.41 -12.90 11.27
C ILE A 299 -5.34 -14.10 11.20
N GLY A 300 -5.67 -14.55 9.99
CA GLY A 300 -6.45 -15.77 9.82
C GLY A 300 -7.24 -15.82 8.52
N TYR A 301 -8.32 -16.60 8.56
CA TYR A 301 -9.19 -16.84 7.41
C TYR A 301 -10.65 -16.63 7.78
N SER A 302 -11.44 -16.27 6.79
CA SER A 302 -12.90 -16.22 6.86
C SER A 302 -13.45 -17.11 5.76
N TYR A 303 -14.39 -17.98 6.11
CA TYR A 303 -15.00 -18.93 5.19
C TYR A 303 -16.50 -18.67 5.04
N GLU A 304 -17.05 -19.05 3.89
CA GLU A 304 -18.48 -18.91 3.58
C GLU A 304 -19.38 -19.52 4.66
N ASN A 305 -19.11 -20.76 5.07
CA ASN A 305 -19.96 -21.47 6.04
C ASN A 305 -20.01 -20.83 7.43
N SER A 306 -18.93 -20.17 7.86
CA SER A 306 -18.85 -19.51 9.16
C SER A 306 -19.29 -18.05 9.13
N ASN A 307 -19.53 -17.49 7.93
CA ASN A 307 -19.84 -16.07 7.74
C ASN A 307 -21.01 -15.86 6.76
N GLN A 308 -21.98 -16.80 6.73
CA GLN A 308 -23.06 -16.81 5.73
C GLN A 308 -23.83 -15.48 5.68
N ASP A 309 -24.10 -14.86 6.83
CA ASP A 309 -24.84 -13.60 6.93
C ASP A 309 -24.13 -12.40 6.29
N PHE A 310 -22.80 -12.48 6.17
CA PHE A 310 -21.95 -11.41 5.64
C PHE A 310 -21.35 -11.75 4.28
N TRP A 311 -21.56 -12.97 3.78
CA TRP A 311 -20.89 -13.44 2.57
C TRP A 311 -21.48 -12.80 1.31
N PRO A 312 -20.64 -12.34 0.36
CA PRO A 312 -21.14 -11.74 -0.87
C PRO A 312 -21.97 -12.73 -1.69
N ASN A 313 -23.19 -12.32 -2.07
CA ASN A 313 -24.14 -13.16 -2.81
C ASN A 313 -23.57 -13.67 -4.16
N ASP A 314 -22.72 -12.88 -4.81
CA ASP A 314 -22.09 -13.28 -6.06
C ASP A 314 -21.04 -14.37 -5.84
N LEU A 315 -20.25 -14.30 -4.77
CA LEU A 315 -19.38 -15.40 -4.35
C LEU A 315 -20.16 -16.67 -3.99
N VAL A 316 -21.31 -16.57 -3.33
CA VAL A 316 -22.15 -17.74 -3.01
C VAL A 316 -22.58 -18.46 -4.30
N LYS A 317 -23.04 -17.71 -5.32
CA LYS A 317 -23.46 -18.29 -6.61
C LYS A 317 -22.31 -19.01 -7.30
N VAL A 318 -21.13 -18.42 -7.28
CA VAL A 318 -19.92 -18.99 -7.91
C VAL A 318 -19.42 -20.20 -7.14
N SER A 319 -19.45 -20.14 -5.82
CA SER A 319 -19.12 -21.25 -4.92
C SER A 319 -20.00 -22.46 -5.22
N GLY A 320 -21.31 -22.26 -5.42
CA GLY A 320 -22.23 -23.32 -5.83
C GLY A 320 -21.89 -23.98 -7.17
N PHE A 321 -21.28 -23.26 -8.11
CA PHE A 321 -20.81 -23.80 -9.39
C PHE A 321 -19.46 -24.53 -9.28
N LEU A 322 -18.55 -24.01 -8.45
CA LEU A 322 -17.19 -24.56 -8.27
C LEU A 322 -17.13 -25.69 -7.22
N ALA A 323 -18.18 -25.86 -6.42
CA ALA A 323 -18.30 -26.95 -5.48
C ALA A 323 -18.36 -28.32 -6.20
N PRO A 324 -17.76 -29.38 -5.64
CA PRO A 324 -17.07 -29.44 -4.34
C PRO A 324 -15.56 -29.09 -4.41
N SER A 325 -15.03 -28.77 -5.59
CA SER A 325 -13.59 -28.69 -5.85
C SER A 325 -12.89 -27.49 -5.24
N PHE A 326 -13.63 -26.40 -5.01
CA PHE A 326 -13.07 -25.17 -4.43
C PHE A 326 -13.94 -24.64 -3.29
N ARG A 327 -13.32 -23.79 -2.47
CA ARG A 327 -13.95 -23.01 -1.40
C ARG A 327 -13.58 -21.54 -1.59
N SER A 328 -14.58 -20.69 -1.40
CA SER A 328 -14.41 -19.25 -1.33
C SER A 328 -13.81 -18.88 0.03
N VAL A 329 -12.69 -18.16 0.04
CA VAL A 329 -11.97 -17.81 1.27
C VAL A 329 -11.51 -16.37 1.21
N PHE A 330 -11.71 -15.64 2.31
CA PHE A 330 -10.96 -14.41 2.57
C PHE A 330 -9.84 -14.72 3.54
N TRP A 331 -8.62 -14.33 3.19
CA TRP A 331 -7.48 -14.49 4.07
C TRP A 331 -7.01 -13.11 4.55
N ARG A 332 -6.48 -13.06 5.77
CA ARG A 332 -6.14 -11.84 6.51
C ARG A 332 -4.75 -11.98 7.12
N GLU A 333 -3.88 -11.01 6.89
CA GLU A 333 -2.53 -10.99 7.46
C GLU A 333 -2.10 -9.57 7.87
N ILE A 334 -1.03 -9.48 8.66
CA ILE A 334 -0.25 -8.25 8.76
C ILE A 334 0.70 -8.20 7.56
N ASN A 335 0.58 -7.18 6.72
CA ASN A 335 1.44 -7.01 5.55
C ASN A 335 2.81 -6.45 5.92
N HIS A 336 2.81 -5.33 6.65
CA HIS A 336 4.02 -4.70 7.15
C HIS A 336 3.71 -3.74 8.31
N VAL A 337 4.75 -3.43 9.08
CA VAL A 337 4.76 -2.30 10.03
C VAL A 337 5.56 -1.16 9.42
N LYS A 338 5.12 0.07 9.58
CA LYS A 338 5.83 1.26 9.10
C LYS A 338 6.17 2.17 10.27
N LEU A 339 7.46 2.41 10.46
CA LEU A 339 7.93 3.47 11.36
C LEU A 339 8.16 4.73 10.56
N VAL A 340 7.60 5.84 11.02
CA VAL A 340 7.71 7.14 10.37
C VAL A 340 8.55 8.05 11.23
N TYR A 341 9.68 8.47 10.67
CA TYR A 341 10.57 9.43 11.28
C TYR A 341 10.38 10.80 10.64
N GLN A 342 10.28 11.82 11.49
CA GLN A 342 10.30 13.21 11.08
C GLN A 342 11.09 14.01 12.13
N PRO A 343 12.08 14.82 11.72
CA PRO A 343 12.86 15.61 12.65
C PRO A 343 11.99 16.41 13.63
N HIS A 344 12.36 16.36 14.91
CA HIS A 344 11.68 17.05 16.01
C HIS A 344 10.23 16.61 16.26
N GLN A 345 9.79 15.50 15.68
CA GLN A 345 8.51 14.87 15.99
C GLN A 345 8.74 13.49 16.62
N PRO A 346 7.84 13.04 17.49
CA PRO A 346 7.83 11.65 17.93
C PRO A 346 7.78 10.70 16.72
N VAL A 347 8.42 9.54 16.85
CA VAL A 347 8.28 8.47 15.86
C VAL A 347 6.83 8.00 15.85
N GLU A 348 6.23 7.89 14.67
CA GLU A 348 4.91 7.30 14.52
C GLU A 348 5.04 5.84 14.06
N ALA A 349 4.18 4.96 14.56
CA ALA A 349 4.05 3.61 14.03
C ALA A 349 2.69 3.43 13.36
N LYS A 350 2.72 2.73 12.22
CA LYS A 350 1.52 2.30 11.50
C LYS A 350 1.65 0.82 11.18
N VAL A 351 0.53 0.15 11.04
CA VAL A 351 0.49 -1.25 10.61
C VAL A 351 -0.49 -1.40 9.47
N TYR A 352 -0.07 -2.13 8.45
CA TYR A 352 -0.84 -2.35 7.24
C TYR A 352 -1.42 -3.76 7.32
N LEU A 353 -2.72 -3.82 7.55
CA LEU A 353 -3.47 -5.07 7.57
C LEU A 353 -3.93 -5.39 6.16
N ARG A 354 -3.58 -6.57 5.65
CA ARG A 354 -4.00 -7.01 4.33
C ARG A 354 -5.12 -8.01 4.43
N PHE A 355 -6.04 -7.93 3.49
CA PHE A 355 -6.94 -9.03 3.19
C PHE A 355 -7.16 -9.16 1.69
N ASP A 356 -7.47 -10.38 1.29
CA ASP A 356 -7.79 -10.67 -0.10
C ASP A 356 -8.67 -11.93 -0.22
N HIS A 357 -9.31 -12.10 -1.37
CA HIS A 357 -10.16 -13.24 -1.70
C HIS A 357 -9.41 -14.24 -2.58
N CYS A 358 -9.61 -15.53 -2.32
CA CYS A 358 -9.13 -16.58 -3.21
C CYS A 358 -10.04 -17.81 -3.22
N TRP A 359 -9.86 -18.63 -4.25
CA TRP A 359 -10.48 -19.95 -4.37
C TRP A 359 -9.46 -21.02 -3.99
N LEU A 360 -9.71 -21.75 -2.91
CA LEU A 360 -8.81 -22.80 -2.43
C LEU A 360 -9.42 -24.18 -2.60
N SER A 361 -8.58 -25.17 -2.96
CA SER A 361 -9.01 -26.56 -2.89
C SER A 361 -9.21 -26.97 -1.42
N PRO A 362 -10.13 -27.92 -1.11
CA PRO A 362 -10.30 -28.42 0.25
C PRO A 362 -8.99 -28.89 0.91
N THR A 363 -8.10 -29.55 0.15
CA THR A 363 -6.81 -30.02 0.65
C THR A 363 -5.88 -28.86 1.01
N THR A 364 -5.80 -27.85 0.14
CA THR A 364 -5.01 -26.63 0.41
C THR A 364 -5.53 -25.91 1.64
N LEU A 365 -6.85 -25.82 1.78
CA LEU A 365 -7.50 -25.17 2.92
C LEU A 365 -7.15 -25.86 4.24
N ILE A 366 -7.24 -27.20 4.28
CA ILE A 366 -6.88 -27.98 5.48
C ILE A 366 -5.42 -27.74 5.86
N ALA A 367 -4.50 -27.82 4.89
CA ALA A 367 -3.08 -27.58 5.16
C ALA A 367 -2.83 -26.16 5.71
N MET A 368 -3.55 -25.14 5.21
CA MET A 368 -3.43 -23.77 5.71
C MET A 368 -4.02 -23.60 7.12
N MET A 369 -5.05 -24.36 7.47
CA MET A 369 -5.65 -24.35 8.82
C MET A 369 -4.78 -25.04 9.87
N GLU A 370 -3.98 -26.03 9.50
CA GLU A 370 -3.08 -26.75 10.41
C GLU A 370 -1.82 -25.94 10.78
N HIS A 371 -1.56 -24.84 10.08
CA HIS A 371 -0.38 -23.99 10.25
C HIS A 371 -0.66 -22.63 10.91
N ASN A 372 -1.94 -22.34 11.23
CA ASN A 372 -2.36 -21.22 12.06
C ASN A 372 -2.69 -21.70 13.47
#